data_AF-A0A948DZM1-F1
#
_entry.id   AF-A0A948DZM1-F1
#
_cell.length_a   1.000
_cell.length_b   1.000
_cell.length_c   1.000
_cell.angle_alpha   90.00
_cell.angle_beta   90.00
_cell.angle_gamma   90.00
#
_symmetry.space_group_name_H-M   'P 1'
#
loop_
_entity.id
_entity.type
_entity.pdbx_description
1 polymer ?
#
loop_
_entity_poly.entity_id
_entity_poly.type
_entity_poly.pdbx_seq_one_letter_code
_entity_poly.pdbx_strand_id
1 'polypeptide(L)'
;MKLVYFGITFFVLISGCTSSDKKTETCGNGIVEGGEQCETGNNQPECGLVGNFVGGTLQCSADCTWDTSLCRTIRCGDGILDYPEECEGENFDGETCESMGHFVGGTLYCNPEICKIETTNCIQPECTATSIPASSESIVSQHDICDGTQDYDMSNGSCNEYASSGKEQIFIVNVPENSTGVTVELRPQSCPDRYFVMYFLDECFSQNCTSMSEPIACVPKSVAYVNEDRHAKQVYLLVDTLDEIDCSEGSQFGVYELTARIWYTK
;
A
#
# COMPACT_ATOMS: atom_id res chain seq x y z
N MET A 1 -101.08 17.18 -43.56
CA MET A 1 -101.50 16.38 -42.41
C MET A 1 -100.37 16.42 -41.40
N LYS A 2 -100.58 17.07 -40.25
CA LYS A 2 -99.56 17.27 -39.20
C LYS A 2 -99.19 15.91 -38.59
N LEU A 3 -97.91 15.58 -38.57
CA LEU A 3 -97.34 14.61 -37.64
C LEU A 3 -96.26 15.33 -36.81
N VAL A 4 -96.49 15.35 -35.51
CA VAL A 4 -95.55 15.77 -34.46
C VAL A 4 -95.04 14.48 -33.83
N TYR A 5 -93.73 14.24 -33.75
CA TYR A 5 -93.18 13.36 -32.71
C TYR A 5 -91.69 13.66 -32.42
N PHE A 6 -91.48 14.09 -31.17
CA PHE A 6 -90.33 14.02 -30.27
C PHE A 6 -88.91 13.87 -30.85
N GLY A 7 -88.12 14.93 -30.74
CA GLY A 7 -86.66 14.85 -30.74
C GLY A 7 -86.17 14.18 -29.46
N ILE A 8 -85.77 12.91 -29.57
CA ILE A 8 -85.04 12.22 -28.50
C ILE A 8 -83.59 12.67 -28.61
N THR A 9 -83.14 13.41 -27.59
CA THR A 9 -81.75 13.79 -27.36
C THR A 9 -80.85 12.57 -27.37
N PHE A 10 -80.01 12.43 -28.40
CA PHE A 10 -78.90 11.50 -28.41
C PHE A 10 -77.77 12.09 -27.55
N PHE A 11 -77.89 11.93 -26.23
CA PHE A 11 -76.80 12.20 -25.31
C PHE A 11 -75.75 11.12 -25.52
N VAL A 12 -74.61 11.51 -26.06
CA VAL A 12 -73.41 10.68 -26.16
C VAL A 12 -73.06 10.24 -24.74
N LEU A 13 -73.26 8.96 -24.43
CA LEU A 13 -72.68 8.34 -23.25
C LEU A 13 -71.17 8.25 -23.50
N ILE A 14 -70.46 9.31 -23.14
CA ILE A 14 -69.03 9.25 -22.88
C ILE A 14 -68.92 8.32 -21.67
N SER A 15 -68.76 7.01 -21.92
CA SER A 15 -68.27 6.11 -20.88
C SER A 15 -66.83 6.53 -20.64
N GLY A 16 -66.66 7.53 -19.76
CA GLY A 16 -65.40 7.74 -19.10
C GLY A 16 -65.08 6.44 -18.39
N CYS A 17 -63.97 5.80 -18.76
CA CYS A 17 -63.34 4.86 -17.86
C CYS A 17 -62.95 5.65 -16.61
N THR A 18 -63.76 5.58 -15.56
CA THR A 18 -63.28 5.86 -14.22
C THR A 18 -62.39 4.70 -13.84
N SER A 19 -61.10 4.77 -14.17
CA SER A 19 -60.10 3.90 -13.57
C SER A 19 -59.97 4.29 -12.10
N SER A 20 -60.91 3.82 -11.29
CA SER A 20 -60.82 3.77 -9.85
C SER A 20 -60.60 2.32 -9.40
N ASP A 21 -59.79 1.59 -10.15
CA ASP A 21 -59.04 0.49 -9.57
C ASP A 21 -57.94 1.13 -8.73
N LYS A 22 -58.32 1.54 -7.50
CA LYS A 22 -57.32 1.70 -6.45
C LYS A 22 -56.77 0.28 -6.24
N LYS A 23 -55.71 -0.06 -6.96
CA LYS A 23 -54.95 -1.28 -6.74
C LYS A 23 -54.74 -1.34 -5.23
N THR A 24 -55.29 -2.37 -4.61
CA THR A 24 -55.17 -2.51 -3.16
C THR A 24 -53.73 -2.98 -2.96
N GLU A 25 -52.82 -2.01 -2.84
CA GLU A 25 -51.41 -2.22 -2.49
C GLU A 25 -51.42 -3.09 -1.23
N THR A 26 -51.11 -4.37 -1.42
CA THR A 26 -51.27 -5.40 -0.39
C THR A 26 -49.90 -5.97 -0.15
N CYS A 27 -49.28 -5.50 0.92
CA CYS A 27 -48.01 -6.02 1.37
C CYS A 27 -48.06 -7.54 1.58
N GLY A 28 -47.03 -8.25 1.11
CA GLY A 28 -46.89 -9.69 1.25
C GLY A 28 -47.53 -10.47 0.09
N ASN A 29 -47.83 -9.81 -1.03
CA ASN A 29 -48.39 -10.45 -2.22
C ASN A 29 -47.29 -10.97 -3.17
N GLY A 30 -46.01 -10.75 -2.84
CA GLY A 30 -44.84 -11.17 -3.61
C GLY A 30 -44.47 -10.25 -4.78
N ILE A 31 -45.18 -9.14 -4.99
CA ILE A 31 -44.98 -8.19 -6.08
C ILE A 31 -44.72 -6.80 -5.48
N VAL A 32 -43.51 -6.27 -5.65
CA VAL A 32 -43.20 -4.90 -5.20
C VAL A 32 -43.99 -3.91 -6.07
N GLU A 33 -44.99 -3.25 -5.50
CA GLU A 33 -45.88 -2.33 -6.21
C GLU A 33 -46.31 -1.13 -5.36
N GLY A 34 -46.66 -0.02 -6.01
CA GLY A 34 -47.09 1.17 -5.29
C GLY A 34 -45.97 1.75 -4.41
N GLY A 35 -46.30 2.07 -3.16
CA GLY A 35 -45.36 2.62 -2.16
C GLY A 35 -44.52 1.59 -1.40
N GLU A 36 -44.60 0.31 -1.75
CA GLU A 36 -43.83 -0.77 -1.11
C GLU A 36 -42.33 -0.64 -1.42
N GLN A 37 -41.49 -0.84 -0.41
CA GLN A 37 -40.04 -0.88 -0.59
C GLN A 37 -39.56 -2.29 -0.93
N CYS A 38 -40.26 -3.30 -0.44
CA CYS A 38 -39.83 -4.70 -0.47
C CYS A 38 -41.03 -5.66 -0.36
N GLU A 39 -40.77 -6.95 -0.55
CA GLU A 39 -41.77 -8.02 -0.43
C GLU A 39 -41.16 -9.24 0.27
N THR A 40 -41.91 -9.88 1.17
CA THR A 40 -41.42 -11.04 1.95
C THR A 40 -41.21 -12.25 1.03
N GLY A 41 -39.97 -12.75 0.93
CA GLY A 41 -39.64 -13.94 0.14
C GLY A 41 -39.03 -13.67 -1.24
N ASN A 42 -38.89 -12.41 -1.64
CA ASN A 42 -38.06 -12.04 -2.79
C ASN A 42 -36.57 -11.97 -2.40
N ASN A 43 -35.66 -12.03 -3.38
CA ASN A 43 -34.25 -11.75 -3.16
C ASN A 43 -34.09 -10.28 -2.76
N GLN A 44 -33.96 -10.03 -1.46
CA GLN A 44 -33.70 -8.69 -0.95
C GLN A 44 -32.31 -8.23 -1.44
N PRO A 45 -32.13 -6.94 -1.75
CA PRO A 45 -30.81 -6.40 -2.02
C PRO A 45 -29.92 -6.48 -0.78
N GLU A 46 -28.62 -6.31 -0.96
CA GLU A 46 -27.68 -6.19 0.14
C GLU A 46 -27.95 -4.92 0.97
N CYS A 47 -27.67 -4.97 2.28
CA CYS A 47 -27.86 -3.84 3.19
C CYS A 47 -27.20 -2.54 2.71
N GLY A 48 -26.03 -2.63 2.06
CA GLY A 48 -25.31 -1.47 1.51
C GLY A 48 -26.04 -0.73 0.39
N LEU A 49 -27.09 -1.31 -0.20
CA LEU A 49 -27.88 -0.65 -1.25
C LEU A 49 -29.05 0.19 -0.72
N VAL A 50 -29.41 0.02 0.56
CA VAL A 50 -30.57 0.71 1.17
C VAL A 50 -30.17 1.68 2.29
N GLY A 51 -28.88 1.78 2.59
CA GLY A 51 -28.36 2.69 3.61
C GLY A 51 -26.83 2.60 3.74
N ASN A 52 -26.30 3.25 4.77
CA ASN A 52 -24.86 3.23 5.07
C ASN A 52 -24.49 2.00 5.91
N PHE A 53 -24.58 0.82 5.28
CA PHE A 53 -24.27 -0.46 5.90
C PHE A 53 -23.22 -1.20 5.07
N VAL A 54 -22.36 -1.97 5.74
CA VAL A 54 -21.30 -2.76 5.10
C VAL A 54 -21.64 -4.25 5.00
N GLY A 55 -22.67 -4.69 5.72
CA GLY A 55 -23.12 -6.06 5.63
C GLY A 55 -24.37 -6.33 6.46
N GLY A 56 -24.60 -7.60 6.74
CA GLY A 56 -25.79 -8.08 7.45
C GLY A 56 -26.87 -8.60 6.51
N THR A 57 -28.04 -8.90 7.08
CA THR A 57 -29.18 -9.44 6.32
C THR A 57 -30.30 -8.41 6.29
N LEU A 58 -30.60 -7.89 5.11
CA LEU A 58 -31.73 -6.99 4.94
C LEU A 58 -33.04 -7.78 4.99
N GLN A 59 -34.00 -7.30 5.78
CA GLN A 59 -35.31 -7.92 5.89
C GLN A 59 -36.40 -6.97 5.39
N CYS A 60 -37.56 -7.55 5.09
CA CYS A 60 -38.76 -6.81 4.75
C CYS A 60 -39.76 -6.91 5.90
N SER A 61 -40.16 -5.76 6.44
CA SER A 61 -41.16 -5.67 7.51
C SER A 61 -42.55 -6.04 7.01
N ALA A 62 -43.45 -6.34 7.95
CA ALA A 62 -44.86 -6.66 7.65
C ALA A 62 -45.66 -5.48 7.05
N ASP A 63 -45.10 -4.27 7.06
CA ASP A 63 -45.62 -3.07 6.42
C ASP A 63 -44.92 -2.76 5.07
N CYS A 64 -44.14 -3.71 4.54
CA CYS A 64 -43.38 -3.60 3.29
C CYS A 64 -42.38 -2.45 3.25
N THR A 65 -41.83 -2.13 4.43
CA THR A 65 -40.67 -1.26 4.58
C THR A 65 -39.40 -2.06 4.85
N TRP A 66 -38.25 -1.47 4.54
CA TRP A 66 -36.95 -2.07 4.85
C TRP A 66 -36.75 -2.18 6.36
N ASP A 67 -36.49 -3.40 6.85
CA ASP A 67 -35.98 -3.64 8.19
C ASP A 67 -34.46 -3.78 8.14
N THR A 68 -33.78 -2.73 8.60
CA THR A 68 -32.32 -2.64 8.65
C THR A 68 -31.75 -3.03 10.02
N SER A 69 -32.56 -3.58 10.93
CA SER A 69 -32.12 -3.95 12.29
C SER A 69 -31.04 -5.03 12.32
N LEU A 70 -30.99 -5.87 11.27
CA LEU A 70 -29.95 -6.89 11.06
C LEU A 70 -28.88 -6.45 10.05
N CYS A 71 -28.94 -5.20 9.58
CA CYS A 71 -27.86 -4.59 8.82
C CYS A 71 -26.79 -4.06 9.77
N ARG A 72 -25.53 -4.13 9.33
CA ARG A 72 -24.37 -3.77 10.13
C ARG A 72 -23.66 -2.56 9.54
N THR A 73 -23.30 -1.63 10.41
CA THR A 73 -22.49 -0.45 10.10
C THR A 73 -21.03 -0.73 10.41
N ILE A 74 -20.10 -0.02 9.75
CA ILE A 74 -18.67 -0.09 10.10
C ILE A 74 -18.49 0.33 11.55
N ARG A 75 -17.89 -0.55 12.34
CA ARG A 75 -17.54 -0.27 13.72
C ARG A 75 -16.34 -1.12 14.08
N CYS A 76 -15.23 -0.44 14.33
CA CYS A 76 -14.06 -1.10 14.84
C CYS A 76 -14.34 -1.84 16.17
N GLY A 77 -13.84 -3.06 16.28
CA GLY A 77 -14.02 -3.91 17.45
C GLY A 77 -15.37 -4.63 17.47
N ASP A 78 -16.02 -4.81 16.31
CA ASP A 78 -17.26 -5.60 16.20
C ASP A 78 -16.99 -7.10 15.91
N GLY A 79 -15.72 -7.45 15.71
CA GLY A 79 -15.26 -8.82 15.50
C GLY A 79 -15.38 -9.31 14.06
N ILE A 80 -15.74 -8.42 13.12
CA ILE A 80 -15.73 -8.70 11.68
C ILE A 80 -14.81 -7.69 11.01
N LEU A 81 -13.91 -8.17 10.16
CA LEU A 81 -13.06 -7.30 9.37
C LEU A 81 -13.83 -6.78 8.14
N ASP A 82 -14.19 -5.49 8.13
CA ASP A 82 -14.91 -4.87 7.02
C ASP A 82 -14.12 -3.78 6.33
N TYR A 83 -14.31 -3.61 5.03
CA TYR A 83 -13.74 -2.45 4.36
C TYR A 83 -14.34 -1.14 4.93
N PRO A 84 -13.53 -0.15 5.35
CA PRO A 84 -12.10 0.04 5.10
C PRO A 84 -11.16 -0.19 6.31
N GLU A 85 -11.53 -1.05 7.24
CA GLU A 85 -10.68 -1.50 8.35
C GLU A 85 -9.45 -2.24 7.81
N GLU A 86 -8.31 -2.01 8.44
CA GLU A 86 -7.07 -2.74 8.11
C GLU A 86 -6.90 -3.99 8.98
N CYS A 87 -7.58 -4.03 10.12
CA CYS A 87 -7.50 -5.12 11.08
C CYS A 87 -8.74 -5.16 11.98
N GLU A 88 -8.99 -6.31 12.59
CA GLU A 88 -10.01 -6.52 13.62
C GLU A 88 -9.47 -7.50 14.69
N GLY A 89 -9.12 -6.97 15.85
CA GLY A 89 -8.47 -7.73 16.90
C GLY A 89 -7.13 -8.33 16.45
N GLU A 90 -7.07 -9.66 16.31
CA GLU A 90 -5.90 -10.39 15.78
C GLU A 90 -6.03 -10.74 14.29
N ASN A 91 -7.13 -10.37 13.64
CA ASN A 91 -7.32 -10.56 12.21
C ASN A 91 -6.71 -9.37 11.46
N PHE A 92 -5.59 -9.61 10.77
CA PHE A 92 -4.87 -8.62 9.98
C PHE A 92 -4.99 -8.89 8.47
N ASP A 93 -6.00 -9.66 8.02
CA ASP A 93 -6.17 -10.10 6.63
C ASP A 93 -4.95 -10.87 6.05
N GLY A 94 -4.17 -11.51 6.92
CA GLY A 94 -2.94 -12.21 6.54
C GLY A 94 -1.68 -11.36 6.59
N GLU A 95 -1.77 -10.08 6.95
CA GLU A 95 -0.60 -9.23 7.17
C GLU A 95 0.18 -9.67 8.42
N THR A 96 1.50 -9.46 8.35
CA THR A 96 2.51 -9.76 9.37
C THR A 96 3.48 -8.59 9.45
N CYS A 97 4.32 -8.50 10.49
CA CYS A 97 5.35 -7.47 10.51
C CYS A 97 6.28 -7.60 9.28
N GLU A 98 6.57 -8.82 8.88
CA GLU A 98 7.42 -9.18 7.75
C GLU A 98 6.78 -8.83 6.39
N SER A 99 5.46 -8.98 6.23
CA SER A 99 4.76 -8.57 4.99
C SER A 99 4.58 -7.06 4.88
N MET A 100 4.64 -6.34 6.01
CA MET A 100 4.70 -4.88 6.05
C MET A 100 6.10 -4.33 5.71
N GLY A 101 7.03 -5.21 5.31
CA GLY A 101 8.33 -4.89 4.71
C GLY A 101 9.45 -4.73 5.73
N HIS A 102 9.52 -3.56 6.36
CA HIS A 102 10.66 -3.03 7.12
C HIS A 102 11.07 -3.79 8.39
N PHE A 103 10.52 -4.98 8.64
CA PHE A 103 10.66 -5.70 9.91
C PHE A 103 11.06 -7.15 9.69
N VAL A 104 11.94 -7.64 10.57
CA VAL A 104 12.43 -9.03 10.59
C VAL A 104 11.60 -9.94 11.50
N GLY A 105 10.52 -9.40 12.07
CA GLY A 105 9.61 -10.10 12.96
C GLY A 105 8.86 -9.14 13.87
N GLY A 106 8.35 -9.68 14.99
CA GLY A 106 7.56 -8.94 15.96
C GLY A 106 6.07 -9.24 15.85
N THR A 107 5.23 -8.33 16.34
CA THR A 107 3.77 -8.53 16.35
C THR A 107 3.05 -7.27 15.91
N LEU A 108 2.12 -7.39 14.97
CA LEU A 108 1.20 -6.31 14.61
C LEU A 108 0.25 -6.03 15.78
N TYR A 109 -0.15 -4.77 15.91
CA TYR A 109 -1.18 -4.35 16.86
C TYR A 109 -2.34 -3.71 16.10
N CYS A 110 -3.56 -4.19 16.35
CA CYS A 110 -4.73 -3.55 15.81
C CYS A 110 -5.23 -2.48 16.78
N ASN A 111 -5.29 -1.22 16.34
CA ASN A 111 -5.83 -0.16 17.17
C ASN A 111 -7.36 -0.36 17.34
N PRO A 112 -7.88 -0.55 18.56
CA PRO A 112 -9.28 -0.90 18.79
C PRO A 112 -10.25 0.27 18.60
N GLU A 113 -9.76 1.50 18.42
CA GLU A 113 -10.61 2.68 18.20
C GLU A 113 -10.78 3.00 16.71
N ILE A 114 -9.76 2.71 15.89
CA ILE A 114 -9.72 3.13 14.48
C ILE A 114 -9.47 1.99 13.49
N CYS A 115 -9.22 0.76 13.96
CA CYS A 115 -8.95 -0.44 13.15
C CYS A 115 -7.87 -0.21 12.11
N LYS A 116 -6.80 0.42 12.58
CA LYS A 116 -5.54 0.64 11.85
C LYS A 116 -4.48 -0.27 12.41
N ILE A 117 -3.66 -0.80 11.52
CA ILE A 117 -2.49 -1.58 11.91
C ILE A 117 -1.43 -0.63 12.45
N GLU A 118 -0.93 -0.91 13.64
CA GLU A 118 0.23 -0.26 14.23
C GLU A 118 1.42 -1.24 14.22
N THR A 119 2.57 -0.74 13.77
CA THR A 119 3.81 -1.52 13.63
C THR A 119 4.82 -1.23 14.74
N THR A 120 4.39 -0.56 15.81
CA THR A 120 5.26 -0.15 16.93
C THR A 120 5.89 -1.32 17.69
N ASN A 121 5.28 -2.50 17.64
CA ASN A 121 5.80 -3.74 18.23
C ASN A 121 6.48 -4.67 17.21
N CYS A 122 6.65 -4.20 15.97
CA CYS A 122 7.45 -4.91 14.99
C CYS A 122 8.94 -4.70 15.28
N ILE A 123 9.73 -5.73 15.04
CA ILE A 123 11.16 -5.77 15.31
C ILE A 123 11.87 -5.28 14.05
N GLN A 124 12.53 -4.14 14.16
CA GLN A 124 13.39 -3.62 13.10
C GLN A 124 14.66 -4.48 12.95
N PRO A 125 15.18 -4.64 11.73
CA PRO A 125 16.50 -5.25 11.52
C PRO A 125 17.59 -4.43 12.23
N GLU A 126 18.49 -5.11 12.96
CA GLU A 126 19.69 -4.47 13.49
C GLU A 126 20.73 -4.29 12.38
N CYS A 127 20.59 -3.24 11.58
CA CYS A 127 21.61 -2.86 10.59
C CYS A 127 22.78 -2.13 11.26
N THR A 128 23.96 -2.75 11.32
CA THR A 128 25.17 -2.10 11.87
C THR A 128 25.92 -1.31 10.79
N ALA A 129 25.53 -0.07 10.54
CA ALA A 129 26.16 0.73 9.50
C ALA A 129 27.66 1.02 9.78
N THR A 130 28.50 0.85 8.76
CA THR A 130 29.94 1.08 8.87
C THR A 130 30.30 2.50 8.45
N SER A 131 31.02 3.26 9.27
CA SER A 131 31.42 4.63 8.91
C SER A 131 32.51 4.64 7.83
N ILE A 132 32.30 5.36 6.73
CA ILE A 132 33.35 5.64 5.74
C ILE A 132 34.12 6.88 6.20
N PRO A 133 35.43 6.77 6.47
CA PRO A 133 36.23 7.94 6.80
C PRO A 133 36.28 8.88 5.60
N ALA A 134 36.26 10.19 5.87
CA ALA A 134 36.41 11.22 4.84
C ALA A 134 37.87 11.38 4.35
N SER A 135 38.81 10.57 4.87
CA SER A 135 40.13 10.36 4.28
C SER A 135 40.00 9.32 3.17
N SER A 136 40.87 9.35 2.17
CA SER A 136 40.92 8.39 1.06
C SER A 136 41.35 6.98 1.49
N GLU A 137 40.77 6.49 2.57
CA GLU A 137 40.98 5.15 3.12
C GLU A 137 39.84 4.27 2.65
N SER A 138 40.25 3.17 2.05
CA SER A 138 39.37 2.18 1.47
C SER A 138 38.92 1.18 2.50
N ILE A 139 37.62 1.11 2.71
CA ILE A 139 37.01 0.04 3.50
C ILE A 139 36.80 -1.15 2.58
N VAL A 140 37.32 -2.30 2.99
CA VAL A 140 37.01 -3.60 2.39
C VAL A 140 35.91 -4.22 3.26
N SER A 141 34.65 -4.10 2.83
CA SER A 141 33.54 -4.74 3.53
C SER A 141 33.38 -6.18 3.03
N GLN A 142 33.40 -7.14 3.96
CA GLN A 142 33.05 -8.54 3.69
C GLN A 142 31.83 -8.99 4.50
N HIS A 143 31.19 -8.09 5.23
CA HIS A 143 30.11 -8.46 6.14
C HIS A 143 28.75 -8.14 5.55
N ASP A 144 27.87 -9.13 5.67
CA ASP A 144 26.43 -8.91 5.69
C ASP A 144 26.12 -8.03 6.89
N ILE A 145 25.53 -6.86 6.65
CA ILE A 145 25.25 -5.89 7.72
C ILE A 145 23.76 -5.88 8.05
N CYS A 146 22.91 -6.40 7.15
CA CYS A 146 21.47 -6.45 7.27
C CYS A 146 20.97 -7.78 6.69
N ASP A 147 20.62 -8.75 7.54
CA ASP A 147 19.96 -9.97 7.06
C ASP A 147 18.51 -9.64 6.63
N GLY A 148 18.24 -9.67 5.32
CA GLY A 148 16.91 -9.99 4.77
C GLY A 148 15.83 -8.93 4.87
N THR A 149 16.10 -7.67 4.55
CA THR A 149 15.05 -6.64 4.49
C THR A 149 14.50 -6.54 3.06
N GLN A 150 13.17 -6.65 2.89
CA GLN A 150 12.52 -6.45 1.58
C GLN A 150 12.64 -5.01 1.05
N ASP A 151 13.10 -4.07 1.87
CA ASP A 151 13.24 -2.65 1.50
C ASP A 151 14.44 -2.36 0.62
N TYR A 152 15.46 -3.22 0.74
CA TYR A 152 16.72 -3.08 0.07
C TYR A 152 16.96 -4.23 -0.90
N ASP A 153 16.18 -5.31 -0.78
CA ASP A 153 15.81 -6.16 -1.90
C ASP A 153 15.11 -5.27 -2.94
N MET A 154 15.70 -5.15 -4.12
CA MET A 154 15.22 -4.29 -5.18
C MET A 154 13.85 -4.73 -5.79
N SER A 155 13.06 -5.53 -5.08
CA SER A 155 11.65 -5.75 -5.40
C SER A 155 10.70 -4.87 -4.56
N ASN A 156 9.93 -4.08 -5.30
CA ASN A 156 8.64 -3.49 -4.91
C ASN A 156 8.63 -2.09 -4.27
N GLY A 157 9.35 -1.13 -4.88
CA GLY A 157 9.11 0.28 -4.56
C GLY A 157 9.77 1.37 -5.41
N SER A 158 10.34 1.03 -6.59
CA SER A 158 10.99 1.94 -7.55
C SER A 158 12.44 2.33 -7.23
N CYS A 159 13.39 1.58 -7.81
CA CYS A 159 14.42 2.20 -8.65
C CYS A 159 14.88 1.33 -9.82
N ASN A 160 14.91 -0.01 -9.75
CA ASN A 160 15.09 -0.88 -10.94
C ASN A 160 14.47 -2.27 -10.71
N GLU A 161 13.77 -2.79 -11.70
CA GLU A 161 12.82 -3.93 -11.67
C GLU A 161 13.39 -5.33 -11.34
N TYR A 162 14.40 -5.47 -10.48
CA TYR A 162 15.08 -6.75 -10.23
C TYR A 162 15.14 -7.06 -8.73
N ALA A 163 14.65 -8.21 -8.27
CA ALA A 163 14.86 -8.67 -6.89
C ALA A 163 16.33 -9.11 -6.69
N SER A 164 16.94 -8.73 -5.56
CA SER A 164 18.27 -9.18 -5.15
C SER A 164 18.13 -10.10 -3.95
N SER A 165 18.49 -11.38 -4.10
CA SER A 165 18.74 -12.26 -2.94
C SER A 165 20.14 -12.01 -2.33
N GLY A 166 20.65 -10.79 -2.49
CA GLY A 166 22.04 -10.39 -2.28
C GLY A 166 22.33 -9.99 -0.84
N LYS A 167 23.47 -9.32 -0.62
CA LYS A 167 23.88 -8.81 0.70
C LYS A 167 23.85 -7.30 0.68
N GLU A 168 22.99 -6.68 1.49
CA GLU A 168 22.89 -5.23 1.56
C GLU A 168 23.87 -4.66 2.60
N GLN A 169 24.72 -3.74 2.14
CA GLN A 169 25.72 -3.10 2.98
C GLN A 169 25.39 -1.62 3.15
N ILE A 170 25.17 -1.21 4.40
CA ILE A 170 24.89 0.18 4.76
C ILE A 170 26.14 0.83 5.34
N PHE A 171 26.47 1.99 4.82
CA PHE A 171 27.57 2.81 5.27
C PHE A 171 27.09 4.17 5.74
N ILE A 172 27.77 4.72 6.75
CA ILE A 172 27.56 6.09 7.22
C ILE A 172 28.64 6.99 6.63
N VAL A 173 28.23 8.09 6.00
CA VAL A 173 29.11 9.16 5.56
C VAL A 173 28.80 10.42 6.38
N ASN A 174 29.78 10.87 7.16
CA ASN A 174 29.66 12.12 7.91
C ASN A 174 30.02 13.30 7.01
N VAL A 175 29.02 14.09 6.63
CA VAL A 175 29.15 15.30 5.82
C VAL A 175 29.34 16.49 6.76
N PRO A 176 30.53 17.11 6.80
CA PRO A 176 30.82 18.15 7.78
C PRO A 176 30.09 19.47 7.46
N GLU A 177 29.92 20.31 8.48
CA GLU A 177 29.40 21.66 8.30
C GLU A 177 30.25 22.47 7.31
N ASN A 178 29.62 23.37 6.56
CA ASN A 178 30.22 24.19 5.50
C ASN A 178 30.74 23.40 4.29
N SER A 179 30.47 22.10 4.19
CA SER A 179 30.67 21.33 2.96
C SER A 179 29.53 21.61 1.97
N THR A 180 29.81 21.41 0.67
CA THR A 180 28.80 21.46 -0.39
C THR A 180 28.27 20.07 -0.76
N GLY A 181 28.83 19.01 -0.18
CA GLY A 181 28.41 17.63 -0.41
C GLY A 181 29.57 16.63 -0.38
N VAL A 182 29.32 15.43 -0.88
CA VAL A 182 30.29 14.33 -0.94
C VAL A 182 30.11 13.49 -2.20
N THR A 183 31.23 13.07 -2.83
CA THR A 183 31.22 11.93 -3.76
C THR A 183 31.65 10.68 -3.02
N VAL A 184 30.97 9.57 -3.26
CA VAL A 184 31.53 8.24 -2.93
C VAL A 184 31.79 7.48 -4.22
N GLU A 185 33.01 6.97 -4.36
CA GLU A 185 33.42 6.10 -5.47
C GLU A 185 33.59 4.66 -4.97
N LEU A 186 32.99 3.71 -5.69
CA LEU A 186 33.11 2.28 -5.50
C LEU A 186 34.02 1.69 -6.58
N ARG A 187 35.03 0.94 -6.15
CA ARG A 187 35.95 0.20 -7.03
C ARG A 187 35.86 -1.30 -6.76
N PRO A 188 35.30 -2.10 -7.69
CA PRO A 188 35.29 -3.55 -7.54
C PRO A 188 36.73 -4.11 -7.52
N GLN A 189 37.04 -4.99 -6.57
CA GLN A 189 38.35 -5.66 -6.47
C GLN A 189 38.39 -6.99 -7.25
N SER A 190 37.23 -7.54 -7.58
CA SER A 190 37.09 -8.72 -8.45
C SER A 190 35.81 -8.59 -9.29
N CYS A 191 35.83 -9.12 -10.51
CA CYS A 191 34.70 -8.99 -11.45
C CYS A 191 34.43 -10.30 -12.21
N PRO A 192 33.49 -11.12 -11.75
CA PRO A 192 32.98 -12.23 -12.55
C PRO A 192 31.66 -11.91 -13.29
N ASP A 193 31.33 -10.62 -13.53
CA ASP A 193 30.02 -10.09 -13.94
C ASP A 193 29.05 -9.91 -12.75
N ARG A 194 28.93 -8.66 -12.27
CA ARG A 194 28.06 -8.30 -11.13
C ARG A 194 27.46 -6.91 -11.34
N TYR A 195 26.26 -6.72 -10.80
CA TYR A 195 25.64 -5.40 -10.72
C TYR A 195 25.82 -4.86 -9.29
N PHE A 196 26.21 -3.59 -9.19
CA PHE A 196 26.19 -2.86 -7.93
C PHE A 196 25.17 -1.74 -8.08
N VAL A 197 24.37 -1.54 -7.05
CA VAL A 197 23.49 -0.38 -6.93
C VAL A 197 23.96 0.45 -5.75
N MET A 198 24.13 1.76 -5.99
CA MET A 198 24.58 2.73 -4.98
C MET A 198 23.58 3.87 -4.88
N TYR A 199 23.18 4.24 -3.67
CA TYR A 199 22.35 5.42 -3.44
C TYR A 199 22.53 6.01 -2.04
N PHE A 200 22.23 7.31 -1.93
CA PHE A 200 22.17 8.02 -0.65
C PHE A 200 20.76 8.06 -0.10
N LEU A 201 20.66 7.92 1.22
CA LEU A 201 19.46 8.13 2.03
C LEU A 201 19.70 9.27 3.03
N ASP A 202 18.67 10.11 3.23
CA ASP A 202 18.68 11.17 4.25
C ASP A 202 18.50 10.63 5.68
N GLU A 203 17.82 9.49 5.82
CA GLU A 203 17.63 8.77 7.08
C GLU A 203 17.85 7.27 6.83
N CYS A 204 18.23 6.52 7.87
CA CYS A 204 18.25 5.07 7.75
C CYS A 204 16.81 4.61 7.43
N PHE A 205 16.64 3.81 6.37
CA PHE A 205 15.33 3.27 5.94
C PHE A 205 14.35 4.26 5.26
N SER A 206 14.82 5.37 4.68
CA SER A 206 13.95 6.27 3.88
C SER A 206 13.67 5.74 2.47
N GLN A 207 12.46 5.99 1.93
CA GLN A 207 12.08 5.65 0.55
C GLN A 207 12.52 6.70 -0.49
N ASN A 208 13.04 7.86 -0.07
CA ASN A 208 13.51 8.91 -0.99
C ASN A 208 14.99 8.70 -1.35
N CYS A 209 15.24 8.07 -2.50
CA CYS A 209 16.58 7.67 -2.93
C CYS A 209 16.99 8.34 -4.26
N THR A 210 18.27 8.65 -4.42
CA THR A 210 18.88 8.93 -5.74
C THR A 210 19.69 7.71 -6.17
N SER A 211 19.23 6.97 -7.18
CA SER A 211 19.83 5.70 -7.60
C SER A 211 20.65 5.79 -8.88
N MET A 212 21.52 4.80 -9.06
CA MET A 212 22.19 4.48 -10.31
C MET A 212 22.29 2.96 -10.45
N SER A 213 21.85 2.44 -11.60
CA SER A 213 22.06 1.04 -12.00
C SER A 213 22.66 0.99 -13.39
N GLU A 214 23.87 0.48 -13.51
CA GLU A 214 24.47 0.19 -14.80
C GLU A 214 25.14 -1.20 -14.73
N PRO A 215 25.16 -1.97 -15.83
CA PRO A 215 26.01 -3.16 -15.92
C PRO A 215 27.46 -2.74 -15.70
N ILE A 216 28.11 -3.27 -14.66
CA ILE A 216 29.47 -2.89 -14.34
C ILE A 216 30.41 -3.81 -15.13
N ALA A 217 30.87 -3.31 -16.28
CA ALA A 217 32.26 -3.57 -16.67
C ALA A 217 33.15 -3.09 -15.50
N CYS A 218 34.28 -3.71 -15.19
CA CYS A 218 35.21 -3.37 -14.07
C CYS A 218 35.71 -1.91 -14.04
N VAL A 219 34.81 -0.96 -13.89
CA VAL A 219 35.04 0.48 -13.91
C VAL A 219 34.50 1.03 -12.60
N PRO A 220 35.21 1.99 -11.99
CA PRO A 220 34.71 2.67 -10.82
C PRO A 220 33.33 3.30 -11.09
N LYS A 221 32.44 3.22 -10.10
CA LYS A 221 31.15 3.93 -10.10
C LYS A 221 31.14 4.94 -8.99
N SER A 222 30.43 6.06 -9.18
CA SER A 222 30.35 7.09 -8.16
C SER A 222 28.98 7.71 -8.05
N VAL A 223 28.58 7.98 -6.81
CA VAL A 223 27.34 8.67 -6.47
C VAL A 223 27.67 9.93 -5.67
N ALA A 224 26.82 10.94 -5.81
CA ALA A 224 27.01 12.28 -5.29
C ALA A 224 25.85 12.64 -4.35
N TYR A 225 26.17 13.17 -3.17
CA TYR A 225 25.22 13.83 -2.29
C TYR A 225 25.51 15.33 -2.25
N VAL A 226 24.47 16.16 -2.42
CA VAL A 226 24.58 17.62 -2.36
C VAL A 226 24.07 18.11 -1.00
N ASN A 227 24.89 18.88 -0.29
CA ASN A 227 24.52 19.47 1.00
C ASN A 227 24.06 20.93 0.83
N GLU A 228 22.77 21.13 0.56
CA GLU A 228 22.22 22.45 0.22
C GLU A 228 22.19 23.43 1.41
N ASP A 229 21.88 22.96 2.62
CA ASP A 229 21.79 23.80 3.82
C ASP A 229 23.15 24.03 4.52
N ARG A 230 24.17 23.27 4.11
CA ARG A 230 25.55 23.33 4.63
C ARG A 230 25.70 23.05 6.12
N HIS A 231 24.69 22.48 6.77
CA HIS A 231 24.84 21.98 8.14
C HIS A 231 25.57 20.63 8.14
N ALA A 232 26.11 20.26 9.30
CA ALA A 232 26.64 18.92 9.49
C ALA A 232 25.50 17.90 9.36
N LYS A 233 25.71 16.87 8.54
CA LYS A 233 24.73 15.81 8.30
C LYS A 233 25.38 14.44 8.32
N GLN A 234 24.61 13.46 8.76
CA GLN A 234 24.92 12.07 8.57
C GLN A 234 24.05 11.56 7.42
N VAL A 235 24.68 11.03 6.38
CA VAL A 235 23.96 10.42 5.25
C VAL A 235 24.34 8.95 5.15
N TYR A 236 23.39 8.14 4.72
CA TYR A 236 23.57 6.70 4.60
C TYR A 236 23.80 6.36 3.14
N LEU A 237 24.84 5.57 2.86
CA LEU A 237 25.10 4.99 1.55
C LEU A 237 24.73 3.52 1.60
N LEU A 238 23.78 3.12 0.78
CA LEU A 238 23.50 1.70 0.57
C LEU A 238 24.27 1.20 -0.65
N VAL A 239 24.86 0.02 -0.51
CA VAL A 239 25.44 -0.74 -1.60
C VAL A 239 24.81 -2.12 -1.61
N ASP A 240 24.18 -2.46 -2.72
CA ASP A 240 23.62 -3.79 -2.97
C ASP A 240 24.29 -4.44 -4.18
N THR A 241 24.39 -5.76 -4.17
CA THR A 241 24.93 -6.58 -5.25
C THR A 241 23.94 -7.65 -5.71
N LEU A 242 23.58 -7.65 -7.00
CA LEU A 242 22.76 -8.72 -7.58
C LEU A 242 23.61 -10.00 -7.76
N ASP A 243 23.12 -11.11 -7.21
CA ASP A 243 23.71 -12.45 -7.30
C ASP A 243 23.07 -13.23 -8.46
N GLU A 244 23.20 -12.76 -9.71
CA GLU A 244 22.56 -13.46 -10.85
C GLU A 244 23.44 -14.54 -11.52
N ILE A 245 24.59 -14.92 -10.94
CA ILE A 245 25.47 -15.93 -11.57
C ILE A 245 26.01 -16.93 -10.55
N ASP A 246 25.45 -18.14 -10.66
CA ASP A 246 25.86 -19.42 -10.07
C ASP A 246 27.40 -19.59 -10.09
N CYS A 247 28.08 -19.19 -9.01
CA CYS A 247 29.52 -19.34 -8.86
C CYS A 247 29.81 -20.33 -7.74
N SER A 248 30.36 -21.48 -8.13
CA SER A 248 30.94 -22.52 -7.28
C SER A 248 31.56 -22.00 -5.98
N GLU A 249 31.24 -22.66 -4.86
CA GLU A 249 31.77 -22.42 -3.51
C GLU A 249 33.27 -22.02 -3.52
N GLY A 250 33.58 -20.77 -3.17
CA GLY A 250 34.97 -20.31 -2.95
C GLY A 250 35.35 -18.93 -3.48
N SER A 251 34.48 -18.21 -4.20
CA SER A 251 34.72 -16.82 -4.59
C SER A 251 34.44 -15.87 -3.41
N GLN A 252 35.36 -14.92 -3.14
CA GLN A 252 35.09 -13.84 -2.18
C GLN A 252 34.05 -12.90 -2.80
N PHE A 253 32.81 -12.95 -2.31
CA PHE A 253 31.70 -12.13 -2.82
C PHE A 253 31.88 -10.65 -2.46
N GLY A 254 31.43 -9.75 -3.34
CA GLY A 254 31.21 -8.34 -2.99
C GLY A 254 32.42 -7.58 -2.49
N VAL A 255 33.66 -7.94 -2.89
CA VAL A 255 34.85 -7.20 -2.46
C VAL A 255 35.01 -5.95 -3.32
N TYR A 256 34.83 -4.79 -2.72
CA TYR A 256 35.06 -3.49 -3.34
C TYR A 256 35.73 -2.52 -2.35
N GLU A 257 36.27 -1.45 -2.90
CA GLU A 257 36.87 -0.35 -2.15
C GLU A 257 35.97 0.88 -2.30
N LEU A 258 35.55 1.46 -1.18
CA LEU A 258 34.84 2.74 -1.15
C LEU A 258 35.79 3.89 -0.83
N THR A 259 35.68 4.99 -1.57
CA THR A 259 36.39 6.24 -1.29
C THR A 259 35.42 7.41 -1.23
N ALA A 260 35.29 8.05 -0.08
CA ALA A 260 34.53 9.28 0.09
C ALA A 260 35.41 10.53 -0.16
N ARG A 261 34.86 11.55 -0.85
CA ARG A 261 35.51 12.83 -1.12
C ARG A 261 34.56 13.97 -0.81
N ILE A 262 34.83 14.70 0.26
CA ILE A 262 34.04 15.88 0.66
C ILE A 262 34.36 17.06 -0.25
N TRP A 263 33.33 17.80 -0.64
CA TRP A 263 33.46 19.04 -1.39
C TRP A 263 33.24 20.24 -0.46
N TYR A 264 33.99 21.30 -0.71
CA TYR A 264 33.84 22.59 -0.04
C TYR A 264 33.73 23.68 -1.10
N THR A 265 33.07 24.80 -0.78
CA THR A 265 33.21 26.01 -1.59
C THR A 265 34.65 26.51 -1.48
N LYS A 266 35.25 26.89 -2.61
CA LYS A 266 36.48 27.69 -2.61
C LYS A 266 36.23 29.08 -2.05
#